data_AF-A0A4R1FKC5-F1
#
_entry.id   AF-A0A4R1FKC5-F1
#
_cell.length_a   1.000
_cell.length_b   1.000
_cell.length_c   1.000
_cell.angle_alpha   90.00
_cell.angle_beta   90.00
_cell.angle_gamma   90.00
#
_symmetry.space_group_name_H-M   'P 1'
#
loop_
_entity.id
_entity.type
_entity.pdbx_description
1 polymer ?
#
loop_
_entity_poly.entity_id
_entity_poly.type
_entity_poly.pdbx_seq_one_letter_code
_entity_poly.pdbx_strand_id
1 'polypeptide(L)'
;MQTHRQAAAPLIESPVVTAADECRLLRIVARIEAPHRWDSTAARLFDCARRRWQGRPDIADHPALRRWSQIQDSQQRPEQPCLRTFFTAFAAGSLVGGDPCVDLAAAIMLLSSCPAEAVRQADPHNDQHTVRFSVYAYREDDLPLAEDLITTTVHACGTVLARRCTVIRPPTRSTAPLVDHPTPDLFVRGGLGSTAAR
;
A
#
# COMPACT_ATOMS: atom_id res chain seq x y z
N MET A 1 49.79 0.17 -37.01
CA MET A 1 49.39 -0.30 -35.67
C MET A 1 48.31 0.65 -35.16
N GLN A 2 47.07 0.18 -35.10
CA GLN A 2 45.91 0.95 -34.64
C GLN A 2 45.84 0.94 -33.11
N THR A 3 45.79 2.11 -32.48
CA THR A 3 45.55 2.25 -31.04
C THR A 3 44.04 2.30 -30.79
N HIS A 4 43.54 1.25 -30.13
CA HIS A 4 42.13 1.11 -29.77
C HIS A 4 41.80 2.08 -28.62
N ARG A 5 40.96 3.09 -28.88
CA ARG A 5 40.44 4.00 -27.86
C ARG A 5 39.36 3.24 -27.08
N GLN A 6 39.68 2.83 -25.85
CA GLN A 6 38.71 2.29 -24.90
C GLN A 6 37.74 3.41 -24.51
N ALA A 7 36.47 3.25 -24.89
CA ALA A 7 35.39 4.11 -24.41
C ALA A 7 35.14 3.80 -22.93
N ALA A 8 35.23 4.82 -22.07
CA ALA A 8 34.84 4.72 -20.68
C ALA A 8 33.34 4.41 -20.61
N ALA A 9 32.97 3.30 -19.96
CA ALA A 9 31.59 2.99 -19.65
C ALA A 9 31.03 4.10 -18.75
N PRO A 10 29.80 4.61 -19.00
CA PRO A 10 29.21 5.58 -18.09
C PRO A 10 28.97 4.90 -16.75
N LEU A 11 29.56 5.46 -15.69
CA LEU A 11 29.20 5.12 -14.32
C LEU A 11 27.71 5.45 -14.17
N ILE A 12 26.87 4.42 -14.11
CA ILE A 12 25.50 4.55 -13.66
C ILE A 12 25.61 4.83 -12.16
N GLU A 13 25.61 6.11 -11.79
CA GLU A 13 25.48 6.52 -10.40
C GLU A 13 24.20 5.88 -9.86
N SER A 14 24.37 5.02 -8.86
CA SER A 14 23.23 4.48 -8.13
C SER A 14 22.48 5.67 -7.52
N PRO A 15 21.16 5.79 -7.72
CA PRO A 15 20.42 6.94 -7.23
C PRO A 15 20.63 7.05 -5.72
N VAL A 16 21.06 8.24 -5.28
CA VAL A 16 21.25 8.56 -3.86
C VAL A 16 19.90 8.38 -3.16
N VAL A 17 19.77 7.29 -2.42
CA VAL A 17 18.59 7.00 -1.61
C VAL A 17 18.57 8.04 -0.49
N THR A 18 17.67 9.00 -0.60
CA THR A 18 17.41 9.92 0.50
C THR A 18 16.57 9.20 1.54
N ALA A 19 16.80 9.46 2.83
CA ALA A 19 16.03 8.86 3.93
C ALA A 19 14.51 9.11 3.88
N ALA A 20 14.03 9.90 2.90
CA ALA A 20 12.62 10.16 2.63
C ALA A 20 11.87 8.95 2.03
N ASP A 21 12.57 7.99 1.42
CA ASP A 21 11.95 6.84 0.73
C ASP A 21 11.84 5.58 1.62
N GLU A 22 12.29 5.66 2.87
CA GLU A 22 12.17 4.53 3.81
C GLU A 22 10.75 4.42 4.36
N CYS A 23 10.02 3.41 3.90
CA CYS A 23 8.71 3.07 4.45
C CYS A 23 8.89 2.00 5.55
N ARG A 24 8.28 2.21 6.71
CA ARG A 24 8.23 1.23 7.80
C ARG A 24 6.96 0.43 7.70
N LEU A 25 7.06 -0.89 7.85
CA LEU A 25 5.96 -1.81 7.99
C LEU A 25 5.91 -2.33 9.43
N LEU A 26 4.91 -1.87 10.18
CA LEU A 26 4.52 -2.43 11.46
C LEU A 26 3.48 -3.53 11.24
N ARG A 27 3.78 -4.73 11.72
CA ARG A 27 2.85 -5.86 11.80
C ARG A 27 2.57 -6.18 13.25
N ILE A 28 1.29 -6.29 13.57
CA ILE A 28 0.80 -6.76 14.86
C ILE A 28 -0.13 -7.93 14.57
N VAL A 29 0.06 -9.03 15.28
CA VAL A 29 -0.85 -10.17 15.26
C VAL A 29 -1.51 -10.23 16.63
N ALA A 30 -2.83 -10.29 16.66
CA ALA A 30 -3.60 -10.34 17.89
C ALA A 30 -4.65 -11.46 17.82
N ARG A 31 -4.99 -12.00 18.98
CA ARG A 31 -6.15 -12.86 19.17
C ARG A 31 -7.26 -12.03 19.79
N ILE A 32 -8.42 -12.01 19.15
CA ILE A 32 -9.62 -11.36 19.65
C ILE A 32 -10.38 -12.35 20.53
N GLU A 33 -10.55 -12.03 21.81
CA GLU A 33 -11.15 -12.93 22.80
C GLU A 33 -12.63 -12.55 23.07
N ALA A 34 -12.99 -11.28 22.81
CA ALA A 34 -14.35 -10.77 22.96
C ALA A 34 -14.84 -10.10 21.66
N PRO A 35 -15.39 -10.88 20.69
CA PRO A 35 -15.81 -10.37 19.38
C PRO A 35 -16.78 -9.18 19.44
N HIS A 36 -17.79 -9.21 20.32
CA HIS A 36 -18.73 -8.08 20.45
C HIS A 36 -18.07 -6.80 20.95
N ARG A 37 -17.04 -6.90 21.80
CA ARG A 37 -16.27 -5.75 22.26
C ARG A 37 -15.36 -5.23 21.16
N TRP A 38 -14.78 -6.12 20.37
CA TRP A 38 -14.02 -5.78 19.18
C TRP A 38 -14.87 -4.99 18.18
N ASP A 39 -16.04 -5.50 17.82
CA ASP A 39 -16.95 -4.86 16.87
C ASP A 39 -17.35 -3.45 17.34
N SER A 40 -17.81 -3.34 18.59
CA SER A 40 -18.21 -2.05 19.16
C SER A 40 -17.05 -1.06 19.33
N THR A 41 -15.83 -1.54 19.63
CA THR A 41 -14.66 -0.66 19.79
C THR A 41 -14.16 -0.16 18.44
N ALA A 42 -14.09 -1.03 17.42
CA ALA A 42 -13.74 -0.64 16.06
C ALA A 42 -14.73 0.37 15.49
N ALA A 43 -16.05 0.10 15.61
CA ALA A 43 -17.10 1.00 15.17
C ALA A 43 -17.02 2.38 15.87
N ARG A 44 -16.79 2.40 17.19
CA ARG A 44 -16.64 3.65 17.95
C ARG A 44 -15.43 4.47 17.49
N LEU A 45 -14.30 3.82 17.25
CA LEU A 45 -13.10 4.53 16.79
C LEU A 45 -13.31 5.09 15.38
N PHE A 46 -13.95 4.31 14.51
CA PHE A 46 -14.33 4.77 13.18
C PHE A 46 -15.31 5.95 13.23
N ASP A 47 -16.33 5.92 14.10
CA ASP A 47 -17.24 7.05 14.30
C ASP A 47 -16.53 8.32 14.81
N CYS A 48 -15.51 8.17 15.66
CA CYS A 48 -14.66 9.30 16.07
C CYS A 48 -13.87 9.87 14.89
N ALA A 49 -13.24 9.02 14.09
CA ALA A 49 -12.55 9.43 12.88
C ALA A 49 -13.51 10.11 11.88
N ARG A 50 -14.71 9.55 11.69
CA ARG A 50 -15.75 10.09 10.83
C ARG A 50 -16.17 11.49 11.24
N ARG A 51 -16.46 11.71 12.53
CA ARG A 51 -16.85 13.03 13.04
C ARG A 51 -15.75 14.08 12.85
N ARG A 52 -14.48 13.70 13.01
CA ARG A 52 -13.35 14.60 12.76
C ARG A 52 -13.28 15.10 11.31
N TRP A 53 -13.67 14.25 10.37
CA TRP A 53 -13.57 14.51 8.93
C TRP A 53 -14.91 14.83 8.26
N GLN A 54 -15.99 14.95 9.03
CA GLN A 54 -17.31 15.27 8.49
C GLN A 54 -17.31 16.69 7.90
N GLY A 55 -17.77 16.83 6.65
CA GLY A 55 -17.85 18.12 5.96
C GLY A 55 -16.50 18.70 5.48
N ARG A 56 -15.42 17.92 5.59
CA ARG A 56 -14.07 18.31 5.16
C ARG A 56 -13.83 17.86 3.71
N PRO A 57 -13.79 18.77 2.71
CA PRO A 57 -13.62 18.37 1.31
C PRO A 57 -12.22 17.82 1.01
N ASP A 58 -11.23 18.16 1.83
CA ASP A 58 -9.83 17.71 1.71
C ASP A 58 -9.63 16.22 2.00
N ILE A 59 -10.65 15.50 2.48
CA ILE A 59 -10.55 14.06 2.73
C ILE A 59 -10.33 13.23 1.46
N ALA A 60 -10.79 13.71 0.30
CA ALA A 60 -10.55 13.03 -0.98
C ALA A 60 -9.03 12.95 -1.30
N ASP A 61 -8.25 13.91 -0.78
CA ASP A 61 -6.81 14.01 -1.00
C ASP A 61 -5.98 13.47 0.18
N HIS A 62 -6.63 12.76 1.12
CA HIS A 62 -6.02 12.32 2.37
C HIS A 62 -4.70 11.55 2.09
N PRO A 63 -3.57 11.95 2.69
CA PRO A 63 -2.24 11.41 2.34
C PRO A 63 -2.16 9.88 2.40
N ALA A 64 -2.76 9.26 3.41
CA ALA A 64 -2.83 7.81 3.56
C ALA A 64 -3.44 7.09 2.35
N LEU A 65 -4.44 7.68 1.69
CA LEU A 65 -5.14 7.07 0.55
C LEU A 65 -4.29 7.09 -0.72
N ARG A 66 -3.65 8.22 -0.97
CA ARG A 66 -2.72 8.36 -2.10
C ARG A 66 -1.58 7.36 -1.97
N ARG A 67 -1.01 7.22 -0.77
CA ARG A 67 0.04 6.25 -0.47
C ARG A 67 -0.45 4.79 -0.51
N TRP A 68 -1.66 4.50 -0.02
CA TRP A 68 -2.24 3.16 -0.10
C TRP A 68 -2.37 2.67 -1.55
N SER A 69 -2.79 3.55 -2.47
CA SER A 69 -2.89 3.22 -3.89
C SER A 69 -1.53 2.81 -4.48
N GLN A 70 -0.45 3.51 -4.11
CA GLN A 70 0.90 3.15 -4.53
C GLN A 70 1.35 1.79 -3.98
N ILE A 71 0.99 1.46 -2.75
CA ILE A 71 1.33 0.17 -2.11
C ILE A 71 0.56 -0.98 -2.77
N GLN A 72 -0.73 -0.80 -3.05
CA GLN A 72 -1.58 -1.80 -3.73
C GLN A 72 -1.09 -2.09 -5.15
N ASP A 73 -0.76 -1.06 -5.93
CA ASP A 73 -0.23 -1.25 -7.30
C ASP A 73 1.09 -2.06 -7.32
N SER A 74 1.85 -2.06 -6.23
CA SER A 74 3.11 -2.79 -6.10
C SER A 74 2.96 -4.24 -5.62
N GLN A 75 1.81 -4.59 -5.03
CA GLN A 75 1.54 -5.93 -4.51
C GLN A 75 0.21 -6.43 -5.10
N GLN A 76 0.27 -7.33 -6.09
CA GLN A 76 -0.90 -8.08 -6.56
C GLN A 76 -1.56 -8.80 -5.37
N ARG A 77 -2.61 -8.20 -4.80
CA ARG A 77 -3.46 -8.84 -3.78
C ARG A 77 -4.91 -8.75 -4.23
N PRO A 78 -5.60 -9.88 -4.42
CA PRO A 78 -7.04 -9.88 -4.62
C PRO A 78 -7.79 -9.99 -3.28
N GLU A 79 -9.02 -9.46 -3.30
CA GLU A 79 -10.15 -9.74 -2.40
C GLU A 79 -10.07 -9.29 -0.93
N GLN A 80 -10.08 -7.98 -0.70
CA GLN A 80 -10.74 -7.37 0.46
C GLN A 80 -11.37 -6.04 0.02
N PRO A 81 -12.43 -5.53 0.68
CA PRO A 81 -13.06 -4.27 0.28
C PRO A 81 -11.98 -3.22 0.16
N CYS A 82 -11.80 -2.70 -1.07
CA CYS A 82 -10.68 -1.82 -1.30
C CYS A 82 -10.91 -0.56 -0.47
N LEU A 83 -9.99 -0.26 0.44
CA LEU A 83 -10.09 0.90 1.32
C LEU A 83 -10.30 2.18 0.51
N ARG A 84 -9.81 2.22 -0.74
CA ARG A 84 -10.15 3.28 -1.70
C ARG A 84 -11.66 3.41 -1.95
N THR A 85 -12.36 2.32 -2.29
CA THR A 85 -13.83 2.33 -2.48
C THR A 85 -14.54 2.77 -1.21
N PHE A 86 -14.11 2.26 -0.05
CA PHE A 86 -14.69 2.63 1.24
C PHE A 86 -14.56 4.13 1.50
N PHE A 87 -13.38 4.70 1.27
CA PHE A 87 -13.14 6.14 1.44
C PHE A 87 -13.82 7.00 0.38
N THR A 88 -13.92 6.55 -0.87
CA THR A 88 -14.71 7.26 -1.88
C THR A 88 -16.18 7.34 -1.44
N ALA A 89 -16.73 6.24 -0.91
CA ALA A 89 -18.08 6.22 -0.38
C ALA A 89 -18.22 7.11 0.87
N PHE A 90 -17.22 7.11 1.76
CA PHE A 90 -17.16 8.04 2.89
C PHE A 90 -17.17 9.50 2.44
N ALA A 91 -16.30 9.86 1.50
CA ALA A 91 -16.18 11.23 0.98
C ALA A 91 -17.45 11.68 0.27
N ALA A 92 -18.20 10.74 -0.33
CA ALA A 92 -19.52 10.98 -0.91
C ALA A 92 -20.65 11.12 0.13
N GLY A 93 -20.37 10.98 1.43
CA GLY A 93 -21.36 11.07 2.50
C GLY A 93 -22.21 9.81 2.70
N SER A 94 -21.82 8.69 2.09
CA SER A 94 -22.52 7.41 2.26
C SER A 94 -22.23 6.80 3.63
N LEU A 95 -23.23 6.10 4.18
CA LEU A 95 -23.01 5.22 5.32
C LEU A 95 -22.11 4.06 4.89
N VAL A 96 -20.94 3.97 5.52
CA VAL A 96 -19.94 2.93 5.31
C VAL A 96 -19.60 2.32 6.66
N GLY A 97 -19.33 1.01 6.68
CA GLY A 97 -18.87 0.27 7.86
C GLY A 97 -19.60 -1.05 8.07
N GLY A 98 -19.29 -1.73 9.18
CA GLY A 98 -19.93 -2.99 9.57
C GLY A 98 -19.03 -4.22 9.50
N ASP A 99 -17.86 -4.11 8.87
CA ASP A 99 -16.77 -5.05 9.12
C ASP A 99 -15.76 -4.39 10.09
N PRO A 100 -15.51 -4.98 11.26
CA PRO A 100 -14.70 -4.34 12.29
C PRO A 100 -13.21 -4.25 11.93
N CYS A 101 -12.71 -5.12 11.02
CA CYS A 101 -11.34 -5.02 10.52
C CYS A 101 -11.22 -3.82 9.57
N VAL A 102 -12.18 -3.65 8.67
CA VAL A 102 -12.25 -2.48 7.78
C VAL A 102 -12.43 -1.18 8.58
N ASP A 103 -13.34 -1.18 9.56
CA ASP A 103 -13.63 -0.01 10.38
C ASP A 103 -12.39 0.43 11.18
N LEU A 104 -11.67 -0.50 11.81
CA LEU A 104 -10.43 -0.16 12.51
C LEU A 104 -9.33 0.33 11.54
N ALA A 105 -9.13 -0.35 10.41
CA ALA A 105 -8.11 0.04 9.44
C ALA A 105 -8.38 1.45 8.89
N ALA A 106 -9.63 1.75 8.55
CA ALA A 106 -10.05 3.08 8.10
C ALA A 106 -9.85 4.14 9.20
N ALA A 107 -10.20 3.82 10.44
CA ALA A 107 -10.00 4.73 11.57
C ALA A 107 -8.52 5.06 11.78
N ILE A 108 -7.62 4.06 11.73
CA ILE A 108 -6.16 4.26 11.81
C ILE A 108 -5.71 5.20 10.70
N MET A 109 -6.08 4.91 9.44
CA MET A 109 -5.69 5.75 8.30
C MET A 109 -6.13 7.21 8.45
N LEU A 110 -7.37 7.44 8.90
CA LEU A 110 -7.95 8.77 9.09
C LEU A 110 -7.33 9.55 10.25
N LEU A 111 -6.88 8.85 11.30
CA LEU A 111 -6.38 9.48 12.52
C LEU A 111 -4.87 9.66 12.49
N SER A 112 -4.13 8.71 11.94
CA SER A 112 -2.66 8.68 11.98
C SER A 112 -1.98 8.99 10.64
N SER A 113 -2.75 9.11 9.55
CA SER A 113 -2.23 9.21 8.18
C SER A 113 -1.40 8.02 7.70
N CYS A 114 -1.36 6.92 8.45
CA CYS A 114 -0.67 5.69 8.05
C CYS A 114 -1.60 4.79 7.23
N PRO A 115 -1.24 4.39 6.01
CA PRO A 115 -1.95 3.31 5.33
C PRO A 115 -1.98 2.05 6.20
N ALA A 116 -3.17 1.46 6.38
CA ALA A 116 -3.37 0.34 7.30
C ALA A 116 -4.27 -0.76 6.70
N GLU A 117 -4.01 -2.00 7.11
CA GLU A 117 -4.76 -3.19 6.77
C GLU A 117 -5.07 -3.96 8.05
N ALA A 118 -6.25 -4.59 8.13
CA ALA A 118 -6.57 -5.58 9.13
C ALA A 118 -7.19 -6.80 8.46
N VAL A 119 -6.57 -7.97 8.64
CA VAL A 119 -6.97 -9.21 7.97
C VAL A 119 -7.21 -10.29 9.01
N ARG A 120 -8.42 -10.85 9.03
CA ARG A 120 -8.69 -12.09 9.77
C ARG A 120 -7.85 -13.21 9.16
N GLN A 121 -7.08 -13.90 9.98
CA GLN A 121 -6.28 -15.03 9.52
C GLN A 121 -7.14 -16.29 9.61
N ALA A 122 -7.36 -16.93 8.46
CA ALA A 122 -7.88 -18.29 8.44
C ALA A 122 -6.69 -19.22 8.73
N ASP A 123 -6.63 -19.77 9.94
CA ASP A 123 -5.70 -20.85 10.25
C ASP A 123 -6.49 -22.17 10.25
N PRO A 124 -6.09 -23.17 9.44
CA PRO A 124 -6.76 -24.46 9.39
C PRO A 124 -6.61 -25.30 10.68
N HIS A 125 -5.78 -24.89 11.67
CA HIS A 125 -5.55 -25.68 12.89
C HIS A 125 -5.89 -24.96 14.21
N ASN A 126 -6.13 -23.64 14.23
CA ASN A 126 -6.55 -22.96 15.47
C ASN A 126 -7.21 -21.57 15.28
N ASP A 127 -8.24 -21.29 16.09
CA ASP A 127 -8.93 -20.02 16.37
C ASP A 127 -9.33 -19.08 15.21
N GLN A 128 -10.66 -19.01 14.97
CA GLN A 128 -11.38 -18.09 14.06
C GLN A 128 -11.28 -16.59 14.43
N HIS A 129 -10.37 -16.22 15.34
CA HIS A 129 -10.32 -14.89 15.96
C HIS A 129 -8.94 -14.23 15.90
N THR A 130 -8.00 -14.78 15.13
CA THR A 130 -6.70 -14.14 14.92
C THR A 130 -6.81 -13.05 13.84
N VAL A 131 -6.34 -11.86 14.15
CA VAL A 131 -6.30 -10.72 13.22
C VAL A 131 -4.88 -10.24 13.06
N ARG A 132 -4.44 -10.09 11.82
CA ARG A 132 -3.17 -9.47 11.43
C ARG A 132 -3.44 -8.03 11.03
N PHE A 133 -2.80 -7.10 11.73
CA PHE A 133 -2.70 -5.70 11.36
C PHE A 133 -1.42 -5.44 10.58
N SER A 134 -1.49 -4.57 9.57
CA SER A 134 -0.32 -4.11 8.83
C SER A 134 -0.43 -2.62 8.59
N VAL A 135 0.50 -1.87 9.17
CA VAL A 135 0.57 -0.41 9.07
C VAL A 135 1.84 -0.04 8.33
N TYR A 136 1.67 0.79 7.33
CA TYR A 136 2.73 1.33 6.49
C TYR A 136 2.91 2.80 6.85
N ALA A 137 4.14 3.21 7.16
CA ALA A 137 4.42 4.58 7.60
C ALA A 137 5.70 5.10 6.95
N TYR A 138 5.59 6.25 6.32
CA TYR A 138 6.73 7.07 5.92
C TYR A 138 7.13 8.01 7.06
N ARG A 139 8.21 8.77 6.87
CA ARG A 139 8.72 9.70 7.88
C ARG A 139 7.70 10.73 8.37
N GLU A 140 6.81 11.17 7.48
CA GLU A 140 5.77 12.18 7.75
C GLU A 140 4.57 11.62 8.53
N ASP A 141 4.52 10.30 8.74
CA ASP A 141 3.37 9.61 9.31
C ASP A 141 3.47 9.42 10.82
N ASP A 142 2.31 9.40 11.49
CA ASP A 142 2.23 9.15 12.92
C ASP A 142 2.13 7.66 13.22
N LEU A 143 3.24 6.94 12.98
CA LEU A 143 3.34 5.51 13.30
C LEU A 143 3.08 5.21 14.79
N PRO A 144 3.59 6.00 15.76
CA PRO A 144 3.27 5.81 17.18
C PRO A 144 1.76 5.85 17.45
N LEU A 145 1.04 6.84 16.91
CA LEU A 145 -0.42 6.90 17.06
C LEU A 145 -1.10 5.68 16.43
N ALA A 146 -0.69 5.28 15.23
CA ALA A 146 -1.27 4.11 14.56
C ALA A 146 -1.11 2.83 15.40
N GLU A 147 0.06 2.67 16.01
CA GLU A 147 0.35 1.56 16.90
C GLU A 147 -0.50 1.61 18.17
N ASP A 148 -0.57 2.76 18.84
CA ASP A 148 -1.35 2.96 20.06
C ASP A 148 -2.84 2.70 19.84
N LEU A 149 -3.38 3.11 18.68
CA LEU A 149 -4.76 2.81 18.29
C LEU A 149 -5.00 1.30 18.18
N ILE A 150 -4.05 0.55 17.58
CA ILE A 150 -4.16 -0.91 17.47
C ILE A 150 -4.04 -1.57 18.83
N THR A 151 -2.98 -1.27 19.58
CA THR A 151 -2.67 -1.94 20.85
C THR A 151 -3.76 -1.66 21.88
N THR A 152 -4.23 -0.42 22.00
CA THR A 152 -5.32 -0.04 22.92
C THR A 152 -6.62 -0.75 22.54
N THR A 153 -6.96 -0.80 21.25
CA THR A 153 -8.16 -1.49 20.78
C THR A 153 -8.08 -2.99 21.08
N VAL A 154 -6.94 -3.62 20.79
CA VAL A 154 -6.70 -5.03 21.09
C VAL A 154 -6.77 -5.30 22.59
N HIS A 155 -6.12 -4.51 23.43
CA HIS A 155 -6.15 -4.68 24.88
C HIS A 155 -7.56 -4.61 25.49
N ALA A 156 -8.49 -3.89 24.84
CA ALA A 156 -9.88 -3.84 25.29
C ALA A 156 -10.70 -5.11 25.00
N CYS A 157 -10.25 -5.95 24.04
CA CYS A 157 -11.03 -7.08 23.53
C CYS A 157 -10.25 -8.37 23.29
N GLY A 158 -8.96 -8.42 23.62
CA GLY A 158 -8.10 -9.57 23.38
C GLY A 158 -6.63 -9.30 23.71
N THR A 159 -5.74 -10.02 23.03
CA THR A 159 -4.32 -10.09 23.37
C THR A 159 -3.44 -9.95 22.14
N VAL A 160 -2.37 -9.14 22.23
CA VAL A 160 -1.32 -9.08 21.21
C VAL A 160 -0.43 -10.33 21.32
N LEU A 161 -0.32 -11.08 20.23
CA LEU A 161 0.50 -12.29 20.15
C LEU A 161 1.91 -12.01 19.64
N ALA A 162 2.01 -11.11 18.65
CA ALA A 162 3.29 -10.78 18.05
C ALA A 162 3.30 -9.34 17.55
N ARG A 163 4.48 -8.73 17.59
CA ARG A 163 4.75 -7.41 17.05
C ARG A 163 6.07 -7.41 16.31
N ARG A 164 6.09 -6.87 15.10
CA ARG A 164 7.30 -6.74 14.29
C ARG A 164 7.26 -5.46 13.48
N CYS A 165 8.34 -4.68 13.52
CA CYS A 165 8.54 -3.52 12.66
C CYS A 165 9.73 -3.77 11.73
N THR A 166 9.53 -3.58 10.43
CA THR A 166 10.57 -3.76 9.40
C THR A 166 10.60 -2.56 8.46
N VAL A 167 11.76 -2.23 7.92
CA VAL A 167 11.85 -1.26 6.81
C VAL A 167 11.55 -1.99 5.50
N ILE A 168 10.61 -1.48 4.73
CA ILE A 168 10.34 -1.88 3.36
C ILE A 168 10.82 -0.78 2.42
N ARG A 169 11.45 -1.19 1.32
CA ARG A 169 11.80 -0.29 0.23
C ARG A 169 10.78 -0.55 -0.88
N PRO A 170 9.75 0.30 -1.05
CA PRO A 170 8.89 0.16 -2.21
C PRO A 170 9.77 0.24 -3.46
N PRO A 171 9.51 -0.57 -4.50
CA PRO A 171 10.28 -0.48 -5.73
C PRO A 171 10.23 0.96 -6.22
N THR A 172 11.39 1.56 -6.49
CA THR A 172 11.46 2.85 -7.17
C THR A 172 10.66 2.72 -8.46
N ARG A 173 9.57 3.49 -8.59
CA ARG A 173 8.89 3.61 -9.88
C ARG A 173 9.96 4.09 -10.84
N SER A 174 10.35 3.25 -11.79
CA SER A 174 11.21 3.69 -12.88
C SER A 174 10.42 4.75 -13.64
N THR A 175 10.76 6.02 -13.41
CA THR A 175 10.42 7.13 -14.29
C THR A 175 11.40 7.15 -15.46
N ALA A 176 11.88 5.98 -15.92
CA ALA A 176 12.46 5.91 -17.24
C ALA A 176 11.35 6.39 -18.19
N PRO A 177 11.53 7.48 -18.94
CA PRO A 177 10.66 7.72 -20.07
C PRO A 177 10.67 6.42 -20.87
N LEU A 178 9.49 5.91 -21.19
CA LEU A 178 9.34 4.88 -22.19
C LEU A 178 9.90 5.51 -23.47
N VAL A 179 11.21 5.37 -23.69
CA VAL A 179 11.81 5.67 -24.97
C VAL A 179 11.24 4.58 -25.84
N ASP A 180 10.16 4.93 -26.55
CA ASP A 180 9.77 4.27 -27.78
C ASP A 180 11.03 4.26 -28.65
N HIS A 181 11.81 3.19 -28.53
CA HIS A 181 12.70 2.80 -29.58
C HIS A 181 11.77 2.26 -30.66
N PRO A 182 11.54 2.96 -31.77
CA PRO A 182 10.92 2.32 -32.91
C PRO A 182 11.84 1.17 -33.31
N THR A 183 11.35 -0.06 -33.13
CA THR A 183 11.87 -1.22 -33.84
C THR A 183 11.99 -0.84 -35.31
N PRO A 184 13.18 -0.91 -35.93
CA PRO A 184 13.25 -0.71 -37.37
C PRO A 184 12.49 -1.86 -38.03
N ASP A 185 11.36 -1.52 -38.63
CA ASP A 185 10.61 -2.36 -39.56
C ASP A 185 11.57 -2.84 -40.64
N LEU A 186 11.98 -4.11 -40.56
CA LEU A 186 12.49 -4.84 -41.71
C LEU A 186 11.31 -5.05 -42.67
N PHE A 187 11.07 -4.03 -43.50
CA PHE A 187 10.14 -4.10 -44.63
C PHE A 187 10.59 -5.24 -45.57
N VAL A 188 9.87 -6.36 -45.47
CA VAL A 188 9.69 -7.28 -46.58
C VAL A 188 8.69 -6.62 -47.53
N ARG A 189 9.16 -6.14 -48.68
CA ARG A 189 8.32 -6.01 -49.87
C ARG A 189 9.10 -6.50 -51.08
N GLY A 190 8.80 -7.73 -51.47
CA GLY A 190 9.30 -8.30 -52.71
C GLY A 190 8.64 -7.68 -53.95
N GLY A 191 9.19 -8.03 -55.11
CA GLY A 191 8.49 -7.86 -56.37
C GLY A 191 9.40 -7.63 -57.58
N LEU A 192 9.76 -8.75 -58.23
CA LEU A 192 9.80 -8.96 -59.69
C LEU A 192 10.80 -8.16 -60.55
N GLY A 193 11.64 -8.91 -61.28
CA GLY A 193 12.41 -8.36 -62.41
C GLY A 193 13.48 -9.31 -62.96
N SER A 194 13.04 -10.33 -63.70
CA SER A 194 13.87 -11.16 -64.57
C SER A 194 14.61 -10.32 -65.63
N THR A 195 15.90 -10.57 -65.87
CA THR A 195 16.51 -10.81 -67.21
C THR A 195 17.98 -11.23 -67.13
N ALA A 196 18.39 -12.01 -68.12
CA ALA A 196 19.59 -12.83 -68.26
C ALA A 196 20.90 -12.12 -68.66
N ALA A 197 21.98 -12.92 -68.57
CA ALA A 197 23.19 -12.97 -69.41
C ALA A 197 24.30 -11.93 -69.21
N ARG A 198 25.47 -12.41 -68.75
CA ARG A 198 26.62 -12.72 -69.62
C ARG A 198 27.57 -13.69 -68.94
#